data_AF-S5ZND2-F1
#
_entry.id   AF-S5ZND2-F1
#
_cell.length_a   1.000
_cell.length_b   1.000
_cell.length_c   1.000
_cell.angle_alpha   90.00
_cell.angle_beta   90.00
_cell.angle_gamma   90.00
#
_symmetry.space_group_name_H-M   'P 1'
#
loop_
_entity.id
_entity.type
_entity.pdbx_description
1 polymer ?
#
loop_
_entity_poly.entity_id
_entity_poly.type
_entity_poly.pdbx_seq_one_letter_code
_entity_poly.pdbx_strand_id
1 'polypeptide(L)'
;MRQSRTSSKIWAWLKHPIAATNVGRARDGGSNISSVATNFTINLSLSWAYYDKVKRDEGSERGAFRHALWQSIIASKDGFSVATDIGNGHDKDILKMNKPPYADLESADAFAEQLNNIIGRGIGLDNTNASPSELAKMVLDEFHTNGLFTVTKNEDGSYGVQYTQLSKEDYDYAIGILNKLNEKGLINK
;
A
#
# COMPACT_ATOMS: atom_id res chain seq x y z
N MET A 1 -17.70 -22.93 -2.71
CA MET A 1 -18.40 -21.62 -2.87
C MET A 1 -17.37 -20.51 -2.98
N ARG A 2 -17.30 -19.80 -4.11
CA ARG A 2 -16.45 -18.60 -4.26
C ARG A 2 -17.11 -17.44 -3.50
N GLN A 3 -16.51 -16.95 -2.42
CA GLN A 3 -16.92 -15.67 -1.83
C GLN A 3 -16.53 -14.54 -2.79
N SER A 4 -17.47 -13.64 -3.07
CA SER A 4 -17.18 -12.45 -3.89
C SER A 4 -16.33 -11.44 -3.11
N ARG A 5 -15.50 -10.64 -3.79
CA ARG A 5 -14.69 -9.54 -3.19
C ARG A 5 -15.57 -8.60 -2.35
N THR A 6 -16.78 -8.30 -2.82
CA THR A 6 -17.77 -7.49 -2.10
C THR A 6 -18.22 -8.16 -0.79
N SER A 7 -18.47 -9.47 -0.80
CA SER A 7 -18.85 -10.24 0.40
C SER A 7 -17.72 -10.27 1.43
N SER A 8 -16.47 -10.40 0.98
CA SER A 8 -15.28 -10.43 1.86
C SER A 8 -14.99 -9.07 2.50
N LYS A 9 -15.07 -7.96 1.73
CA LYS A 9 -15.01 -6.59 2.29
C LYS A 9 -16.08 -6.36 3.34
N ILE A 10 -17.34 -6.68 3.02
CA ILE A 10 -18.46 -6.49 3.94
C ILE A 10 -18.24 -7.29 5.23
N TRP A 11 -17.77 -8.53 5.13
CA TRP A 11 -17.53 -9.38 6.29
C TRP A 11 -16.40 -8.86 7.19
N ALA A 12 -15.26 -8.46 6.60
CA ALA A 12 -14.15 -7.85 7.35
C ALA A 12 -14.58 -6.56 8.07
N TRP A 13 -15.39 -5.73 7.40
CA TRP A 13 -15.89 -4.47 7.97
C TRP A 13 -16.92 -4.69 9.09
N LEU A 14 -17.76 -5.72 8.97
CA LEU A 14 -18.70 -6.12 10.04
C LEU A 14 -17.97 -6.69 11.27
N LYS A 15 -16.87 -7.42 11.06
CA LYS A 15 -16.07 -8.00 12.14
C LYS A 15 -15.31 -6.93 12.94
N HIS A 16 -14.88 -5.85 12.28
CA HIS A 16 -14.06 -4.79 12.86
C HIS A 16 -14.64 -3.38 12.62
N PRO A 17 -15.82 -3.05 13.17
CA PRO A 17 -16.57 -1.84 12.79
C PRO A 17 -15.85 -0.53 13.12
N ILE A 18 -15.12 -0.47 14.24
CA ILE A 18 -14.35 0.72 14.65
C ILE A 18 -13.18 0.94 13.69
N ALA A 19 -12.39 -0.11 13.44
CA ALA A 19 -11.26 -0.06 12.51
C ALA A 19 -11.74 0.25 11.08
N ALA A 20 -12.82 -0.38 10.61
CA ALA A 20 -13.40 -0.10 9.29
C ALA A 20 -13.85 1.36 9.13
N THR A 21 -14.41 1.96 10.19
CA THR A 21 -14.78 3.39 10.19
C THR A 21 -13.55 4.29 10.12
N ASN A 22 -12.50 3.98 10.89
CA ASN A 22 -11.23 4.71 10.87
C ASN A 22 -10.49 4.56 9.53
N VAL A 23 -10.59 3.40 8.90
CA VAL A 23 -10.02 3.12 7.59
C VAL A 23 -10.74 3.93 6.52
N GLY A 24 -12.06 3.81 6.44
CA GLY A 24 -12.91 4.58 5.54
C GLY A 24 -12.53 4.48 4.05
N ARG A 25 -13.27 5.21 3.22
CA ARG A 25 -12.95 5.37 1.79
C ARG A 25 -11.97 6.54 1.63
N ALA A 26 -10.94 6.35 0.81
CA ALA A 26 -10.03 7.43 0.44
C ALA A 26 -10.79 8.62 -0.19
N ARG A 27 -10.46 9.83 0.26
CA ARG A 27 -10.97 11.11 -0.25
C ARG A 27 -9.83 12.11 -0.27
N ASP A 28 -9.74 12.93 -1.30
CA ASP A 28 -8.70 13.95 -1.41
C ASP A 28 -8.69 14.87 -0.20
N GLY A 29 -7.53 15.00 0.46
CA GLY A 29 -7.39 15.80 1.69
C GLY A 29 -8.11 15.24 2.92
N GLY A 30 -8.67 14.03 2.82
CA GLY A 30 -9.34 13.35 3.93
C GLY A 30 -8.39 12.91 5.03
N SER A 31 -8.94 12.53 6.19
CA SER A 31 -8.16 12.15 7.38
C SER A 31 -8.41 10.73 7.89
N ASN A 32 -9.21 9.93 7.18
CA ASN A 32 -9.29 8.49 7.45
C ASN A 32 -8.03 7.78 6.92
N ILE A 33 -7.70 6.59 7.41
CA ILE A 33 -6.41 5.93 7.14
C ILE A 33 -6.18 5.76 5.63
N SER A 34 -7.21 5.40 4.86
CA SER A 34 -7.11 5.29 3.41
C SER A 34 -6.74 6.62 2.75
N SER A 35 -7.30 7.73 3.23
CA SER A 35 -6.98 9.08 2.75
C SER A 35 -5.59 9.51 3.17
N VAL A 36 -5.18 9.23 4.41
CA VAL A 36 -3.83 9.56 4.91
C VAL A 36 -2.75 8.87 4.09
N ALA A 37 -2.86 7.56 3.87
CA ALA A 37 -1.91 6.82 3.03
C ALA A 37 -1.85 7.37 1.59
N THR A 38 -3.02 7.75 1.05
CA THR A 38 -3.13 8.38 -0.28
C THR A 38 -2.47 9.75 -0.32
N ASN A 39 -2.69 10.61 0.67
CA ASN A 39 -2.12 11.95 0.75
C ASN A 39 -0.59 11.90 0.81
N PHE A 40 -0.01 11.03 1.64
CA PHE A 40 1.45 10.83 1.65
C PHE A 40 1.95 10.40 0.27
N THR A 41 1.34 9.39 -0.33
CA THR A 41 1.72 8.90 -1.66
C THR A 41 1.64 9.98 -2.75
N ILE A 42 0.62 10.84 -2.70
CA ILE A 42 0.46 11.94 -3.65
C ILE A 42 1.60 12.94 -3.53
N ASN A 43 1.98 13.30 -2.31
CA ASN A 43 2.95 14.36 -2.07
C ASN A 43 4.41 13.89 -2.21
N LEU A 44 4.73 12.64 -1.88
CA LEU A 44 6.11 12.12 -1.87
C LEU A 44 6.76 11.91 -3.25
N SER A 45 6.06 12.27 -4.33
CA SER A 45 6.61 12.26 -5.71
C SER A 45 7.15 10.90 -6.21
N LEU A 46 6.74 9.80 -5.58
CA LEU A 46 7.05 8.43 -6.03
C LEU A 46 6.54 8.17 -7.46
N SER A 47 7.22 7.29 -8.18
CA SER A 47 7.04 7.10 -9.61
C SER A 47 5.74 6.37 -9.97
N TRP A 48 5.12 6.80 -11.06
CA TRP A 48 4.03 6.07 -11.72
C TRP A 48 4.58 4.91 -12.54
N ALA A 49 3.80 3.83 -12.67
CA ALA A 49 4.08 2.81 -13.67
C ALA A 49 3.60 3.28 -15.04
N TYR A 50 4.30 2.84 -16.09
CA TYR A 50 3.95 3.14 -17.48
C TYR A 50 3.72 1.84 -18.23
N TYR A 51 2.45 1.51 -18.45
CA TYR A 51 2.05 0.36 -19.28
C TYR A 51 1.35 0.89 -20.53
N ASP A 52 1.80 0.46 -21.70
CA ASP A 52 1.22 0.87 -22.99
C ASP A 52 1.10 2.40 -23.15
N LYS A 53 2.11 3.13 -22.66
CA LYS A 53 2.20 4.61 -22.63
C LYS A 53 1.14 5.30 -21.76
N VAL A 54 0.47 4.56 -20.88
CA VAL A 54 -0.51 5.08 -19.92
C VAL A 54 0.09 5.06 -18.50
N LYS A 55 -0.03 6.20 -17.79
CA LYS A 55 0.34 6.28 -16.37
C LYS A 55 -0.64 5.49 -15.53
N ARG A 56 -0.14 4.59 -14.69
CA ARG A 56 -0.93 3.75 -13.78
C ARG A 56 -0.34 3.78 -12.38
N ASP A 57 -1.22 3.81 -11.39
CA ASP A 57 -0.84 3.62 -9.99
C ASP A 57 -0.63 2.12 -9.71
N GLU A 58 -1.45 1.28 -10.35
CA GLU A 58 -1.33 -0.17 -10.32
C GLU A 58 0.10 -0.59 -10.70
N GLY A 59 0.71 -1.38 -9.85
CA GLY A 59 2.05 -1.93 -10.04
C GLY A 59 3.18 -0.94 -9.92
N SER A 60 2.92 0.29 -9.48
CA SER A 60 3.92 1.37 -9.37
C SER A 60 4.56 1.46 -7.99
N GLU A 61 5.61 2.28 -7.87
CA GLU A 61 6.21 2.63 -6.57
C GLU A 61 5.21 3.31 -5.64
N ARG A 62 4.30 4.10 -6.21
CA ARG A 62 3.22 4.77 -5.47
C ARG A 62 2.25 3.76 -4.86
N GLY A 63 1.80 2.80 -5.67
CA GLY A 63 0.93 1.72 -5.22
C GLY A 63 1.60 0.89 -4.12
N ALA A 64 2.87 0.52 -4.33
CA ALA A 64 3.65 -0.25 -3.38
C ALA A 64 3.77 0.45 -2.02
N PHE A 65 4.22 1.70 -2.02
CA PHE A 65 4.33 2.52 -0.82
C PHE A 65 2.98 2.73 -0.13
N ARG A 66 1.92 3.05 -0.89
CA ARG A 66 0.59 3.31 -0.33
C ARG A 66 0.08 2.10 0.44
N HIS A 67 0.18 0.89 -0.12
CA HIS A 67 -0.34 -0.32 0.50
C HIS A 67 0.47 -0.71 1.74
N ALA A 68 1.81 -0.60 1.67
CA ALA A 68 2.67 -0.79 2.83
C ALA A 68 2.34 0.20 3.95
N LEU A 69 2.22 1.50 3.66
CA LEU A 69 1.86 2.51 4.65
C LEU A 69 0.44 2.32 5.21
N TRP A 70 -0.53 2.04 4.34
CA TRP A 70 -1.92 1.81 4.73
C TRP A 70 -2.02 0.67 5.74
N GLN A 71 -1.37 -0.47 5.48
CA GLN A 71 -1.34 -1.59 6.40
C GLN A 71 -0.49 -1.34 7.64
N SER A 72 0.58 -0.56 7.55
CA SER A 72 1.37 -0.15 8.71
C SER A 72 0.53 0.64 9.70
N ILE A 73 -0.26 1.61 9.22
CA ILE A 73 -1.12 2.44 10.08
C ILE A 73 -2.20 1.58 10.75
N ILE A 74 -2.85 0.68 10.00
CA ILE A 74 -3.88 -0.20 10.58
C ILE A 74 -3.26 -1.15 11.61
N ALA A 75 -2.14 -1.80 11.29
CA ALA A 75 -1.50 -2.75 12.20
C ALA A 75 -0.95 -2.07 13.46
N SER A 76 -0.35 -0.88 13.33
CA SER A 76 0.14 -0.10 14.47
C SER A 76 -0.97 0.32 15.43
N LYS A 77 -2.16 0.61 14.90
CA LYS A 77 -3.31 1.09 15.69
C LYS A 77 -4.22 -0.03 16.21
N ASP A 78 -4.57 -0.97 15.34
CA ASP A 78 -5.62 -1.96 15.57
C ASP A 78 -5.07 -3.40 15.64
N GLY A 79 -3.76 -3.57 15.44
CA GLY A 79 -3.06 -4.86 15.54
C GLY A 79 -3.09 -5.69 14.26
N PHE A 80 -2.20 -6.68 14.22
CA PHE A 80 -1.93 -7.51 13.03
C PHE A 80 -3.17 -8.25 12.50
N SER A 81 -4.01 -8.79 13.38
CA SER A 81 -5.20 -9.56 12.97
C SER A 81 -6.25 -8.68 12.30
N VAL A 82 -6.48 -7.47 12.82
CA VAL A 82 -7.44 -6.52 12.24
C VAL A 82 -6.96 -6.05 10.88
N ALA A 83 -5.68 -5.65 10.80
CA ALA A 83 -5.04 -5.25 9.55
C ALA A 83 -5.14 -6.35 8.48
N THR A 84 -4.91 -7.60 8.87
CA THR A 84 -5.03 -8.76 7.99
C THR A 84 -6.44 -8.97 7.46
N ASP A 85 -7.46 -8.91 8.33
CA ASP A 85 -8.85 -9.08 7.90
C ASP A 85 -9.27 -7.95 6.95
N ILE A 86 -8.86 -6.70 7.24
CA ILE A 86 -9.18 -5.54 6.41
C ILE A 86 -8.44 -5.59 5.04
N GLY A 87 -7.15 -5.93 5.05
CA GLY A 87 -6.35 -6.05 3.82
C GLY A 87 -6.83 -7.18 2.91
N ASN A 88 -7.03 -8.38 3.48
CA ASN A 88 -7.54 -9.52 2.72
C ASN A 88 -8.98 -9.31 2.23
N GLY A 89 -9.80 -8.56 2.98
CA GLY A 89 -11.10 -8.13 2.49
C GLY A 89 -10.97 -7.17 1.31
N HIS A 90 -10.00 -6.25 1.35
CA HIS A 90 -9.78 -5.27 0.28
C HIS A 90 -9.37 -5.92 -1.06
N ASP A 91 -8.55 -6.97 -0.99
CA ASP A 91 -7.86 -7.55 -2.14
C ASP A 91 -8.32 -8.97 -2.48
N LYS A 92 -7.74 -9.55 -3.54
CA LYS A 92 -7.94 -10.96 -3.86
C LYS A 92 -7.10 -11.80 -2.87
N ASP A 93 -7.64 -12.94 -2.46
CA ASP A 93 -6.96 -13.85 -1.54
C ASP A 93 -5.68 -14.40 -2.20
N ILE A 94 -4.52 -14.05 -1.65
CA ILE A 94 -3.19 -14.41 -2.18
C ILE A 94 -3.02 -15.94 -2.28
N LEU A 95 -3.64 -16.71 -1.38
CA LEU A 95 -3.58 -18.17 -1.38
C LEU A 95 -4.33 -18.79 -2.57
N LYS A 96 -5.16 -17.99 -3.24
CA LYS A 96 -5.93 -18.39 -4.43
C LYS A 96 -5.35 -17.79 -5.72
N MET A 97 -4.27 -17.01 -5.64
CA MET A 97 -3.62 -16.44 -6.80
C MET A 97 -2.55 -17.40 -7.30
N ASN A 98 -2.53 -17.66 -8.61
CA ASN A 98 -1.42 -18.35 -9.25
C ASN A 98 -0.14 -17.51 -9.07
N LYS A 99 1.03 -18.14 -9.06
CA LYS A 99 2.31 -17.41 -9.06
C LYS A 99 2.53 -16.74 -10.43
N PRO A 100 3.25 -15.61 -10.49
CA PRO A 100 3.58 -14.94 -11.76
C PRO A 100 4.35 -15.87 -12.73
N PRO A 101 4.33 -15.57 -14.05
CA PRO A 101 3.74 -14.36 -14.65
C PRO A 101 2.22 -14.41 -14.79
N TYR A 102 1.58 -13.24 -14.75
CA TYR A 102 0.13 -13.06 -14.88
C TYR A 102 -0.25 -12.61 -16.30
N ALA A 103 -1.44 -13.00 -16.76
CA ALA A 103 -1.95 -12.57 -18.06
C ALA A 103 -2.45 -11.12 -18.07
N ASP A 104 -2.74 -10.54 -16.89
CA ASP A 104 -3.29 -9.20 -16.75
C ASP A 104 -2.65 -8.43 -15.59
N LEU A 105 -2.60 -7.09 -15.75
CA LEU A 105 -2.03 -6.16 -14.77
C LEU A 105 -2.78 -6.19 -13.45
N GLU A 106 -4.12 -6.28 -13.46
CA GLU A 106 -4.93 -6.27 -12.24
C GLU A 106 -4.56 -7.43 -11.30
N SER A 107 -4.31 -8.61 -11.86
CA SER A 107 -3.90 -9.78 -11.09
C SER A 107 -2.46 -9.68 -10.59
N ALA A 108 -1.54 -9.13 -11.38
CA ALA A 108 -0.17 -8.89 -10.92
C ALA A 108 -0.12 -7.84 -9.80
N ASP A 109 -0.85 -6.74 -9.97
CA ASP A 109 -0.95 -5.66 -9.00
C ASP A 109 -1.57 -6.13 -7.68
N ALA A 110 -2.71 -6.81 -7.72
CA ALA A 110 -3.33 -7.35 -6.51
C ALA A 110 -2.41 -8.33 -5.74
N PHE A 111 -1.51 -9.04 -6.43
CA PHE A 111 -0.50 -9.88 -5.78
C PHE A 111 0.59 -9.03 -5.12
N ALA A 112 1.12 -8.02 -5.83
CA ALA A 112 2.10 -7.08 -5.29
C ALA A 112 1.55 -6.30 -4.08
N GLU A 113 0.33 -5.76 -4.17
CA GLU A 113 -0.38 -5.08 -3.08
C GLU A 113 -0.49 -5.98 -1.84
N GLN A 114 -0.82 -7.26 -2.00
CA GLN A 114 -0.92 -8.19 -0.88
C GLN A 114 0.43 -8.49 -0.22
N LEU A 115 1.52 -8.56 -0.99
CA LEU A 115 2.86 -8.71 -0.44
C LEU A 115 3.30 -7.44 0.30
N ASN A 116 3.04 -6.26 -0.25
CA ASN A 116 3.31 -4.99 0.41
C ASN A 116 2.45 -4.80 1.67
N ASN A 117 1.21 -5.29 1.66
CA ASN A 117 0.35 -5.36 2.83
C ASN A 117 0.97 -6.22 3.96
N ILE A 118 1.67 -7.31 3.62
CA ILE A 118 2.37 -8.15 4.61
C ILE A 118 3.54 -7.38 5.23
N ILE A 119 4.39 -6.75 4.40
CA ILE A 119 5.51 -5.92 4.86
C ILE A 119 5.01 -4.81 5.78
N GLY A 120 3.99 -4.06 5.34
CA GLY A 120 3.40 -2.98 6.11
C GLY A 120 2.85 -3.44 7.47
N ARG A 121 2.18 -4.60 7.53
CA ARG A 121 1.72 -5.16 8.81
C ARG A 121 2.86 -5.45 9.77
N GLY A 122 4.01 -5.93 9.27
CA GLY A 122 5.22 -6.14 10.07
C GLY A 122 5.72 -4.82 10.67
N ILE A 123 5.93 -3.81 9.82
CA ILE A 123 6.36 -2.47 10.25
C ILE A 123 5.41 -1.90 11.31
N GLY A 124 4.10 -1.97 11.07
CA GLY A 124 3.11 -1.46 12.02
C GLY A 124 3.09 -2.22 13.35
N LEU A 125 3.21 -3.55 13.32
CA LEU A 125 3.21 -4.39 14.52
C LEU A 125 4.42 -4.11 15.42
N ASP A 126 5.60 -3.92 14.81
CA ASP A 126 6.83 -3.63 15.55
C ASP A 126 6.85 -2.20 16.10
N ASN A 127 5.97 -1.32 15.60
CA ASN A 127 5.90 0.10 15.94
C ASN A 127 4.48 0.51 16.37
N THR A 128 3.95 -0.16 17.39
CA THR A 128 2.59 0.12 17.91
C THR A 128 2.44 1.58 18.34
N ASN A 129 1.30 2.19 17.98
CA ASN A 129 0.97 3.59 18.21
C ASN A 129 1.92 4.64 17.59
N ALA A 130 2.82 4.24 16.68
CA ALA A 130 3.61 5.20 15.91
C ALA A 130 2.69 6.09 15.06
N SER A 131 3.12 7.34 14.89
CA SER A 131 2.41 8.31 14.08
C SER A 131 2.45 7.94 12.58
N PRO A 132 1.46 8.38 11.77
CA PRO A 132 1.51 8.18 10.33
C PRO A 132 2.79 8.68 9.65
N SER A 133 3.36 9.81 10.11
CA SER A 133 4.63 10.31 9.58
C SER A 133 5.82 9.40 9.90
N GLU A 134 5.89 8.87 11.14
CA GLU A 134 6.92 7.90 11.53
C GLU A 134 6.82 6.61 10.71
N LEU A 135 5.61 6.08 10.55
CA LEU A 135 5.37 4.88 9.74
C LEU A 135 5.68 5.14 8.26
N ALA A 136 5.35 6.32 7.72
CA ALA A 136 5.72 6.71 6.36
C ALA A 136 7.23 6.74 6.16
N LYS A 137 7.98 7.26 7.14
CA LYS A 137 9.45 7.22 7.11
C LYS A 137 9.96 5.78 7.11
N MET A 138 9.45 4.92 7.99
CA MET A 138 9.88 3.52 8.08
C MET A 138 9.59 2.75 6.79
N VAL A 139 8.47 3.03 6.13
CA VAL A 139 8.16 2.44 4.83
C VAL A 139 9.09 2.97 3.73
N LEU A 140 9.48 4.25 3.74
CA LEU A 140 10.52 4.76 2.83
C LEU A 140 11.87 4.10 3.10
N ASP A 141 12.25 3.92 4.37
CA ASP A 141 13.49 3.26 4.77
C ASP A 141 13.51 1.80 4.27
N GLU A 142 12.39 1.08 4.43
CA GLU A 142 12.20 -0.28 3.89
C GLU A 142 12.30 -0.30 2.36
N PHE A 143 11.60 0.62 1.69
CA PHE A 143 11.57 0.69 0.24
C PHE A 143 12.95 1.03 -0.36
N HIS A 144 13.77 1.82 0.34
CA HIS A 144 15.14 2.07 -0.09
C HIS A 144 16.08 0.90 0.21
N THR A 145 15.99 0.32 1.42
CA THR A 145 16.99 -0.65 1.91
C THR A 145 16.74 -2.06 1.43
N ASN A 146 15.49 -2.52 1.47
CA ASN A 146 15.11 -3.91 1.17
C ASN A 146 14.24 -3.99 -0.10
N GLY A 147 13.49 -2.93 -0.39
CA GLY A 147 12.59 -2.82 -1.53
C GLY A 147 11.14 -3.20 -1.20
N LEU A 148 10.24 -2.79 -2.09
CA LEU A 148 8.82 -3.19 -2.09
C LEU A 148 8.46 -3.86 -3.42
N PHE A 149 7.34 -4.55 -3.44
CA PHE A 149 6.88 -5.24 -4.64
C PHE A 149 6.21 -4.30 -5.64
N THR A 150 6.69 -4.30 -6.87
CA THR A 150 6.08 -3.61 -8.02
C THR A 150 5.84 -4.59 -9.16
N VAL A 151 5.14 -4.15 -10.20
CA VAL A 151 4.85 -4.97 -11.38
C VAL A 151 5.75 -4.56 -12.53
N THR A 152 6.11 -5.52 -13.38
CA THR A 152 6.79 -5.29 -14.66
C THR A 152 6.00 -5.94 -15.78
N LYS A 153 6.07 -5.37 -16.99
CA LYS A 153 5.49 -5.97 -18.20
C LYS A 153 6.61 -6.63 -18.99
N ASN A 154 6.48 -7.93 -19.23
CA ASN A 154 7.41 -8.74 -20.01
C ASN A 154 7.22 -8.50 -21.51
N GLU A 155 8.22 -8.88 -22.32
CA GLU A 155 8.18 -8.73 -23.79
C GLU A 155 7.01 -9.48 -24.44
N ASP A 156 6.61 -10.62 -23.87
CA ASP A 156 5.47 -11.42 -24.33
C ASP A 156 4.10 -10.84 -23.92
N GLY A 157 4.09 -9.69 -23.23
CA GLY A 157 2.89 -9.01 -22.77
C GLY A 157 2.35 -9.50 -21.43
N SER A 158 2.93 -10.53 -20.83
CA SER A 158 2.62 -10.98 -19.47
C SER A 158 3.18 -10.02 -18.41
N TYR A 159 2.69 -10.14 -17.17
CA TYR A 159 3.07 -9.27 -16.06
C TYR A 159 3.80 -10.04 -14.96
N GLY A 160 5.01 -9.58 -14.61
CA GLY A 160 5.82 -10.07 -13.50
C GLY A 160 5.62 -9.24 -12.23
N VAL A 161 6.01 -9.79 -11.08
CA VAL A 161 6.08 -9.07 -9.80
C VAL A 161 7.51 -9.20 -9.28
N GLN A 162 8.12 -8.07 -8.93
CA GLN A 162 9.52 -8.00 -8.52
C GLN A 162 9.71 -7.09 -7.30
N TYR A 163 10.83 -7.26 -6.61
CA TYR A 163 11.31 -6.25 -5.67
C TYR A 163 11.90 -5.07 -6.43
N THR A 164 11.51 -3.87 -6.04
CA THR A 164 12.09 -2.60 -6.50
C THR A 164 12.57 -1.82 -5.28
N GLN A 165 13.74 -1.22 -5.40
CA GLN A 165 14.28 -0.33 -4.39
C GLN A 165 14.24 1.11 -4.89
N LEU A 166 13.94 2.06 -4.00
CA LEU A 166 14.14 3.47 -4.33
C LEU A 166 15.64 3.75 -4.49
N SER A 167 15.99 4.51 -5.52
CA SER A 167 17.33 5.09 -5.61
C SER A 167 17.60 5.97 -4.39
N LYS A 168 18.88 6.20 -4.07
CA LYS A 168 19.23 7.09 -2.97
C LYS A 168 18.69 8.51 -3.20
N GLU A 169 18.74 8.96 -4.44
CA GLU A 169 18.24 10.26 -4.86
C GLU A 169 16.73 10.39 -4.66
N ASP A 170 15.95 9.40 -5.08
CA ASP A 170 14.49 9.39 -4.91
C ASP A 170 14.09 9.27 -3.43
N TYR A 171 14.81 8.45 -2.66
CA TYR A 171 14.63 8.34 -1.22
C TYR A 171 14.92 9.67 -0.51
N ASP A 172 16.07 10.29 -0.75
CA ASP A 172 16.45 11.56 -0.10
C ASP A 172 15.44 12.67 -0.45
N TYR A 173 14.98 12.70 -1.70
CA TYR A 173 13.95 13.64 -2.15
C TYR A 173 12.60 13.40 -1.44
N ALA A 174 12.15 12.15 -1.36
CA ALA A 174 10.93 11.78 -0.65
C ALA A 174 11.00 12.13 0.84
N ILE A 175 12.13 11.85 1.51
CA ILE A 175 12.37 12.25 2.92
C ILE A 175 12.32 13.76 3.09
N GLY A 176 12.94 14.52 2.17
CA GLY A 176 12.89 15.98 2.17
C GLY A 176 11.47 16.55 2.06
N ILE A 177 10.58 15.88 1.34
CA ILE A 177 9.15 16.22 1.28
C ILE A 177 8.44 15.77 2.55
N LEU A 178 8.67 14.54 3.01
CA LEU A 178 8.02 13.95 4.19
C LEU A 178 8.13 14.88 5.40
N ASN A 179 9.31 15.45 5.63
CA ASN A 179 9.59 16.37 6.74
C ASN A 179 8.77 17.68 6.72
N LYS A 180 8.04 17.95 5.62
CA LYS A 180 7.17 19.13 5.44
C LYS A 180 5.69 18.76 5.54
N LEU A 181 5.35 17.47 5.58
CA LEU A 181 3.98 16.98 5.70
C LEU A 181 3.58 16.86 7.16
N ASN A 182 2.30 16.99 7.44
CA ASN A 182 1.72 16.66 8.75
C ASN A 182 1.25 15.20 8.80
N GLU A 183 0.69 14.80 9.94
CA GLU A 183 0.17 13.44 10.19
C GLU A 183 -0.96 12.98 9.28
N LYS A 184 -1.49 13.88 8.43
CA LYS A 184 -2.48 13.53 7.40
C LYS A 184 -1.85 13.38 6.02
N GLY A 185 -0.53 13.48 5.90
CA GLY A 185 0.20 13.49 4.63
C GLY A 185 0.00 14.76 3.82
N LEU A 186 -0.35 15.89 4.47
CA LEU A 186 -0.63 17.17 3.82
C LEU A 186 0.40 18.22 4.21
N ILE A 187 0.70 19.15 3.30
CA ILE A 187 1.55 20.31 3.60
C ILE A 187 0.80 21.22 4.58
N ASN A 188 1.43 21.61 5.68
CA ASN A 188 0.92 22.67 6.54
C ASN A 188 0.92 23.98 5.74
N LYS A 189 -0.27 24.52 5.46
CA LYS A 189 -0.42 25.87 4.92
C LYS A 189 -0.23 26.91 6.02
#